data_AF-A0A941WIB8-F1
#
_entry.id   AF-A0A941WIB8-F1
#
_cell.length_a   1.000
_cell.length_b   1.000
_cell.length_c   1.000
_cell.angle_alpha   90.00
_cell.angle_beta   90.00
_cell.angle_gamma   90.00
#
_symmetry.space_group_name_H-M   'P 1'
#
loop_
_entity.id
_entity.type
_entity.pdbx_description
1 polymer ?
#
loop_
_entity_poly.entity_id
_entity_poly.type
_entity_poly.pdbx_seq_one_letter_code
_entity_poly.pdbx_strand_id
1 'polypeptide(L)'
;LLFSLPGLFLILCALTFRPISNPQMDECSLLQGKLAKVKSDPKTKDIYLRLEDVDRHLYINRGLEKGLTEDCLKKLIGENVSLYVVNHWTLLDPQSKTGHVSQVEHAEEILYTEFD
;
A
#
# COMPACT_ATOMS: atom_id res chain seq x y z
N LEU A 1 26.12 12.94 -28.89
CA LEU A 1 24.65 12.74 -28.71
C LEU A 1 24.21 11.28 -28.60
N LEU A 2 24.94 10.28 -29.14
CA LEU A 2 24.56 8.85 -29.03
C LEU A 2 24.93 8.16 -27.69
N PHE A 3 25.85 8.72 -26.90
CA PHE A 3 26.26 8.15 -25.60
C PHE A 3 25.28 8.44 -24.45
N SER A 4 24.22 9.24 -24.65
CA SER A 4 23.23 9.59 -23.61
C SER A 4 22.06 8.62 -23.53
N LEU A 5 21.81 7.80 -24.56
CA LEU A 5 20.69 6.86 -24.61
C LEU A 5 20.79 5.74 -23.55
N PRO A 6 21.96 5.09 -23.32
CA PRO A 6 22.08 4.08 -22.27
C PRO A 6 21.90 4.68 -20.87
N GLY A 7 22.44 5.87 -20.62
CA GLY A 7 22.29 6.56 -19.34
C GLY A 7 20.84 6.92 -19.06
N LEU A 8 20.13 7.48 -20.04
CA LEU A 8 18.70 7.77 -19.92
C LEU A 8 17.90 6.49 -19.66
N PHE A 9 18.20 5.41 -20.38
CA PHE A 9 17.54 4.12 -20.16
C PHE A 9 17.71 3.62 -18.72
N LEU A 10 18.92 3.68 -18.17
CA LEU A 10 19.18 3.26 -16.78
C LEU A 10 18.42 4.11 -15.76
N ILE A 11 18.32 5.43 -15.98
CA ILE A 11 17.54 6.33 -15.12
C ILE A 11 16.05 5.95 -15.16
N LEU A 12 15.49 5.70 -16.35
CA LEU A 12 14.10 5.27 -16.49
C LEU A 12 13.84 3.94 -15.80
N CYS A 13 14.77 2.98 -15.91
CA CYS A 13 14.70 1.72 -15.18
C CYS A 13 14.72 1.94 -13.67
N ALA A 14 15.61 2.80 -13.14
CA ALA A 14 15.69 3.08 -11.71
C ALA A 14 14.43 3.75 -11.15
N LEU A 15 13.82 4.67 -11.91
CA LEU A 15 12.56 5.33 -11.55
C LEU A 15 11.33 4.42 -11.68
N THR A 16 11.44 3.34 -12.45
CA THR A 16 10.36 2.37 -12.68
C THR A 16 10.41 1.22 -11.67
N PHE A 17 11.57 0.59 -11.53
CA PHE A 17 11.78 -0.61 -10.73
C PHE A 17 12.36 -0.27 -9.35
N ARG A 18 11.60 0.51 -8.59
CA ARG A 18 11.94 0.88 -7.22
C ARG A 18 11.20 -0.08 -6.28
N PRO A 19 11.87 -1.03 -5.61
CA PRO A 19 11.18 -1.91 -4.65
C PRO A 19 10.81 -1.15 -3.37
N ILE A 20 9.73 -1.57 -2.73
CA ILE A 20 9.42 -1.21 -1.34
C ILE A 20 10.06 -2.26 -0.44
N SER A 21 10.93 -1.84 0.47
CA SER A 21 11.62 -2.74 1.39
C SER A 21 11.74 -2.09 2.76
N ASN A 22 11.27 -2.78 3.80
CA ASN A 22 11.25 -2.32 5.19
C ASN A 22 10.73 -0.88 5.37
N PRO A 23 9.50 -0.58 4.91
CA PRO A 23 8.97 0.79 4.94
C PRO A 23 8.95 1.33 6.37
N GLN A 24 9.28 2.60 6.54
CA GLN A 24 9.23 3.29 7.82
C GLN A 24 8.01 4.21 7.90
N MET A 25 7.62 4.57 9.13
CA MET A 25 6.42 5.40 9.35
C MET A 25 6.53 6.79 8.72
N ASP A 26 7.70 7.41 8.73
CA ASP A 26 7.98 8.72 8.13
C ASP A 26 7.99 8.70 6.59
N GLU A 27 8.09 7.50 5.99
CA GLU A 27 7.95 7.28 4.55
C GLU A 27 6.49 7.09 4.12
N CYS A 28 5.55 7.13 5.06
CA CYS A 28 4.13 6.90 4.79
C CYS A 28 3.31 8.20 4.80
N SER A 29 2.28 8.23 3.96
CA SER A 29 1.16 9.17 4.07
C SER A 29 0.03 8.53 4.89
N LEU A 30 -0.54 9.29 5.83
CA LEU A 30 -1.74 8.86 6.55
C LEU A 30 -2.98 9.10 5.68
N LEU A 31 -3.73 8.04 5.43
CA LEU A 31 -5.03 8.06 4.76
C LEU A 31 -6.12 7.62 5.74
N GLN A 32 -7.00 8.54 6.08
CA GLN A 32 -8.15 8.27 6.95
C GLN A 32 -9.44 8.22 6.15
N GLY A 33 -10.31 7.29 6.48
CA GLY A 33 -11.65 7.27 5.91
C GLY A 33 -12.39 5.98 6.18
N LYS A 34 -13.61 5.94 5.66
CA LYS A 34 -14.53 4.84 5.87
C LYS A 34 -14.19 3.65 4.98
N LEU A 35 -13.95 2.49 5.58
CA LEU A 35 -13.60 1.27 4.86
C LEU A 35 -14.80 0.74 4.08
N ALA A 36 -14.68 0.65 2.76
CA ALA A 36 -15.76 0.26 1.87
C ALA A 36 -15.65 -1.22 1.44
N LYS A 37 -14.43 -1.73 1.27
CA LYS A 37 -14.20 -3.07 0.73
C LYS A 37 -12.91 -3.68 1.25
N VAL A 38 -12.98 -4.98 1.51
CA VAL A 38 -11.84 -5.85 1.81
C VAL A 38 -11.95 -7.11 0.94
N LYS A 39 -10.85 -7.54 0.35
CA LYS A 39 -10.76 -8.83 -0.37
C LYS A 39 -9.34 -9.36 -0.31
N SER A 40 -9.15 -10.62 0.05
CA SER A 40 -7.83 -11.26 -0.04
C SER A 40 -7.65 -12.04 -1.34
N ASP A 41 -6.39 -12.24 -1.73
CA ASP A 41 -6.00 -13.22 -2.75
C ASP A 41 -5.18 -14.34 -2.10
N PRO A 42 -5.73 -15.55 -1.96
CA PRO A 42 -5.01 -16.67 -1.36
C PRO A 42 -3.76 -17.14 -2.12
N LYS A 43 -3.60 -16.76 -3.39
CA LYS A 43 -2.41 -17.12 -4.19
C LYS A 43 -1.26 -16.17 -3.92
N THR A 44 -1.51 -14.86 -3.97
CA THR A 44 -0.47 -13.85 -3.70
C THR A 44 -0.27 -13.57 -2.22
N LYS A 45 -1.27 -13.95 -1.40
CA LYS A 45 -1.36 -13.70 0.04
C LYS A 45 -1.64 -12.24 0.39
N ASP A 46 -2.00 -11.42 -0.60
CA ASP A 46 -2.30 -10.00 -0.39
C ASP A 46 -3.72 -9.79 0.11
N ILE A 47 -3.93 -8.64 0.75
CA ILE A 47 -5.25 -8.14 1.12
C ILE A 47 -5.47 -6.79 0.46
N TYR A 48 -6.53 -6.66 -0.33
CA TYR A 48 -6.93 -5.45 -1.02
C TYR A 48 -8.00 -4.69 -0.22
N LEU A 49 -7.85 -3.36 -0.16
CA LEU A 49 -8.69 -2.45 0.59
C LEU A 49 -9.20 -1.31 -0.32
N ARG A 50 -10.36 -0.75 0.00
CA ARG A 50 -10.89 0.47 -0.62
C ARG A 50 -11.60 1.31 0.43
N LEU A 51 -11.37 2.62 0.44
CA LEU A 51 -12.16 3.58 1.22
C LEU A 51 -13.29 4.17 0.34
N GLU A 52 -14.40 4.61 0.93
CA GLU A 52 -15.60 5.05 0.20
C GLU A 52 -15.31 6.20 -0.79
N ASP A 53 -14.58 7.24 -0.34
CA ASP A 53 -14.34 8.47 -1.12
C ASP A 53 -12.91 8.61 -1.62
N VAL A 54 -12.14 7.50 -1.66
CA VAL A 54 -10.77 7.50 -2.15
C VAL A 54 -10.66 6.65 -3.41
N ASP A 55 -10.33 7.29 -4.53
CA ASP A 55 -10.07 6.61 -5.80
C ASP A 55 -8.64 6.03 -5.86
N ARG A 56 -8.31 5.18 -4.88
CA ARG A 56 -7.02 4.50 -4.76
C ARG A 56 -7.24 3.02 -4.43
N HIS A 57 -6.52 2.16 -5.13
CA HIS A 57 -6.47 0.73 -4.87
C HIS A 57 -5.40 0.45 -3.82
N LEU A 58 -5.84 0.17 -2.60
CA LEU A 58 -4.95 -0.06 -1.49
C LEU A 58 -4.72 -1.56 -1.31
N TYR A 59 -3.52 -1.96 -0.89
CA TYR A 59 -3.20 -3.35 -0.62
C TYR A 59 -2.21 -3.49 0.53
N ILE A 60 -2.33 -4.58 1.27
CA ILE A 60 -1.34 -5.05 2.25
C ILE A 60 -0.61 -6.22 1.60
N ASN A 61 0.69 -6.04 1.38
CA ASN A 61 1.53 -7.04 0.72
C ASN A 61 1.70 -8.27 1.60
N ARG A 62 1.34 -9.45 1.09
CA ARG A 62 1.42 -10.74 1.78
C ARG A 62 0.80 -10.74 3.19
N GLY A 63 -0.23 -9.92 3.41
CA GLY A 63 -0.86 -9.75 4.72
C GLY A 63 -1.35 -11.07 5.34
N LEU A 64 -1.80 -12.03 4.52
CA LEU A 64 -2.24 -13.34 5.01
C LEU A 64 -1.11 -14.16 5.66
N GLU A 65 0.14 -13.98 5.24
CA GLU A 65 1.29 -14.68 5.84
C GLU A 65 1.72 -14.06 7.16
N LYS A 66 1.38 -12.78 7.35
CA LYS A 66 1.67 -12.02 8.58
C LYS A 66 0.59 -12.19 9.65
N GLY A 67 -0.31 -13.17 9.48
CA GLY A 67 -1.37 -13.49 10.43
C GLY A 67 -2.63 -12.61 10.31
N LEU A 68 -2.65 -11.63 9.40
CA LEU A 68 -3.84 -10.83 9.14
C LEU A 68 -4.86 -11.66 8.36
N THR A 69 -6.14 -11.56 8.71
CA THR A 69 -7.20 -12.27 8.00
C THR A 69 -8.17 -11.28 7.35
N GLU A 70 -8.75 -11.70 6.23
CA GLU A 70 -9.80 -10.93 5.55
C GLU A 70 -11.00 -10.68 6.48
N ASP A 71 -11.35 -11.66 7.31
CA ASP A 71 -12.50 -11.57 8.22
C ASP A 71 -12.28 -10.57 9.36
N CYS A 72 -11.05 -10.40 9.86
CA CYS A 72 -10.75 -9.36 10.84
C CYS A 72 -11.03 -7.96 10.28
N LEU A 73 -10.60 -7.69 9.06
CA LEU A 73 -10.77 -6.37 8.43
C LEU A 73 -12.19 -6.15 7.89
N LYS A 74 -12.89 -7.20 7.46
CA LYS A 74 -14.29 -7.09 7.02
C LYS A 74 -15.22 -6.57 8.10
N LYS A 75 -14.94 -6.87 9.37
CA LYS A 75 -15.71 -6.34 10.52
C LYS A 75 -15.64 -4.82 10.63
N LEU A 76 -14.65 -4.20 10.01
CA LEU A 76 -14.43 -2.75 10.01
C LEU A 76 -15.07 -2.07 8.78
N ILE A 77 -15.74 -2.83 7.89
CA ILE A 77 -16.45 -2.22 6.77
C ILE A 77 -17.54 -1.30 7.32
N GLY A 78 -17.51 -0.04 6.89
CA GLY A 78 -18.39 1.00 7.40
C GLY A 78 -17.78 1.87 8.51
N GLU A 79 -16.67 1.42 9.11
CA GLU A 79 -15.97 2.16 10.16
C GLU A 79 -14.85 3.03 9.58
N ASN A 80 -14.48 4.08 10.33
CA ASN A 80 -13.32 4.89 10.00
C ASN A 80 -12.03 4.17 10.41
N VAL A 81 -11.12 4.02 9.47
CA VAL A 81 -9.79 3.43 9.68
C VAL A 81 -8.70 4.42 9.32
N SER A 82 -7.54 4.25 9.95
CA SER A 82 -6.31 4.98 9.65
C SER A 82 -5.35 4.03 8.92
N LEU A 83 -4.99 4.37 7.69
CA LEU A 83 -4.08 3.57 6.86
C LEU A 83 -2.80 4.35 6.61
N TYR A 84 -1.65 3.78 6.98
CA TYR A 84 -0.35 4.34 6.65
C TYR A 84 0.08 3.76 5.32
N VAL A 85 0.05 4.59 4.28
CA VAL A 85 0.30 4.19 2.90
C VAL A 85 1.66 4.70 2.47
N VAL A 86 2.55 3.78 2.06
CA VAL A 86 3.92 4.11 1.64
C VAL A 86 3.90 5.12 0.49
N ASN A 87 4.72 6.17 0.61
CA ASN A 87 4.91 7.18 -0.42
C ASN A 87 5.73 6.59 -1.58
N HIS A 88 5.04 5.96 -2.52
CA HIS A 88 5.66 5.17 -3.58
C HIS A 88 5.27 5.63 -4.99
N TRP A 89 5.88 6.72 -5.45
CA TRP A 89 5.78 7.17 -6.84
C TRP A 89 6.76 6.40 -7.74
N THR A 90 6.26 5.93 -8.88
CA THR A 90 7.07 5.34 -9.96
C THR A 90 6.58 5.85 -11.31
N LEU A 91 7.37 5.65 -12.37
CA LEU A 91 6.92 5.95 -13.73
C LEU A 91 5.71 5.12 -14.19
N LEU A 92 5.47 3.94 -13.58
CA LEU A 92 4.32 3.09 -13.89
C LEU A 92 3.06 3.50 -13.14
N ASP A 93 3.20 4.17 -11.99
CA ASP A 93 2.09 4.69 -11.20
C ASP A 93 2.31 6.16 -10.79
N PRO A 94 2.32 7.09 -11.77
CA PRO A 94 2.69 8.48 -11.52
C PRO A 94 1.63 9.26 -10.73
N GLN A 95 0.40 8.72 -10.65
CA GLN A 95 -0.73 9.30 -9.92
C GLN A 95 -0.96 8.59 -8.57
N SER A 96 -0.11 7.63 -8.21
CA SER A 96 -0.25 6.83 -6.99
C SER A 96 -1.63 6.19 -6.84
N LYS A 97 -2.18 5.65 -7.94
CA LYS A 97 -3.48 4.96 -7.97
C LYS A 97 -3.47 3.67 -7.17
N THR A 98 -2.29 3.10 -6.95
CA THR A 98 -2.07 1.98 -6.06
C THR A 98 -1.36 2.43 -4.78
N GLY A 99 -1.61 1.75 -3.67
CA GLY A 99 -1.00 2.11 -2.39
C GLY A 99 -0.70 0.89 -1.54
N HIS A 100 0.57 0.72 -1.22
CA HIS A 100 1.03 -0.26 -0.22
C HIS A 100 0.69 0.27 1.17
N VAL A 101 -0.17 -0.43 1.89
CA VAL A 101 -0.53 -0.14 3.27
C VAL A 101 0.41 -0.91 4.19
N SER A 102 1.22 -0.18 4.96
CA SER A 102 2.20 -0.74 5.89
C SER A 102 1.72 -0.74 7.34
N GLN A 103 0.67 0.01 7.67
CA GLN A 103 0.02 -0.09 8.97
C GLN A 103 -1.49 0.19 8.85
N VAL A 104 -2.28 -0.55 9.63
CA VAL A 104 -3.72 -0.36 9.78
C VAL A 104 -4.01 -0.10 11.25
N GLU A 105 -4.69 1.00 11.51
CA GLU A 105 -5.19 1.39 12.82
C GLU A 105 -6.72 1.53 12.80
N HIS A 106 -7.34 1.16 13.90
CA HIS A 106 -8.75 1.37 14.16
C HIS A 106 -8.94 1.70 15.63
N ALA A 107 -9.65 2.80 15.93
CA ALA A 107 -9.88 3.26 17.30
C ALA A 107 -8.60 3.33 18.16
N GLU A 108 -7.52 3.90 17.59
CA GLU A 108 -6.20 4.05 18.24
C GLU A 108 -5.46 2.72 18.52
N GLU A 109 -6.01 1.58 18.11
CA GLU A 109 -5.34 0.28 18.17
C GLU A 109 -4.67 -0.07 16.84
N ILE A 110 -3.42 -0.53 16.91
CA ILE A 110 -2.68 -1.05 15.76
C ILE A 110 -3.15 -2.49 15.50
N LEU A 111 -3.84 -2.71 14.38
CA LEU A 111 -4.31 -4.03 13.96
C LEU A 111 -3.29 -4.77 13.09
N TYR A 112 -2.44 -4.02 12.42
CA TYR A 112 -1.38 -4.51 11.56
C TYR A 112 -0.30 -3.46 11.42
N THR A 113 0.96 -3.87 11.45
CA THR A 113 2.09 -2.99 11.11
C THR A 113 3.24 -3.78 10.48
N GLU A 114 3.98 -3.13 9.59
CA GLU A 114 5.27 -3.57 9.05
C GLU A 114 6.45 -2.86 9.72
N PHE A 115 6.18 -1.95 10.65
CA PHE A 115 7.21 -1.23 11.38
C PHE A 115 7.73 -2.11 12.52
N ASP A 116 9.05 -2.14 12.69
CA ASP A 116 9.75 -2.81 13.79
C ASP A 116 9.92 -1.88 15.00
#